data_AF-A0AA38G792-F1
#
_entry.id   AF-A0AA38G792-F1
#
_cell.length_a   1.000
_cell.length_b   1.000
_cell.length_c   1.000
_cell.angle_alpha   90.00
_cell.angle_beta   90.00
_cell.angle_gamma   90.00
#
_symmetry.space_group_name_H-M   'P 1'
#
loop_
_entity.id
_entity.type
_entity.pdbx_description
1 polymer ?
#
loop_
_entity_poly.entity_id
_entity_poly.type
_entity_poly.pdbx_seq_one_letter_code
_entity_poly.pdbx_strand_id
1 'polypeptide(L)'
;MKAPIFCSKLIAYSKQPNEKETSEENFAALIEFYKVSPFYRFAHLTSNKPIIEAFQGHIRLHVIDFDISRGIQWSSLIQSLSERKDVPTVSISVFGREMNVLNTTGIRKRLRDIESLNPAIVVVVKHEAIHSPVTFSSGFMESVYYCAALIDSLDEFLPLQSAERMTIGRFHIGEQIKNNIRDDGDDDMMVRRLRETHRKWEMWKEWMEIGGFTQIGLSSRCVNQEKLLL
;
A
#
# COMPACT_ATOMS: atom_id res chain seq x y z
N MET A 1 -1.87 29.72 6.02
CA MET A 1 -1.06 28.87 5.11
C MET A 1 -1.09 27.46 5.65
N LYS A 2 -1.55 26.47 4.88
CA LYS A 2 -1.87 25.12 5.35
C LYS A 2 -1.38 24.07 4.35
N ALA A 3 -0.68 23.03 4.83
CA ALA A 3 -0.50 21.69 4.23
C ALA A 3 0.41 20.88 5.18
N PRO A 4 0.04 19.65 5.57
CA PRO A 4 0.33 18.47 4.73
C PRO A 4 -0.82 17.45 4.60
N ILE A 5 -0.65 16.47 3.70
CA ILE A 5 -1.57 15.36 3.40
C ILE A 5 -0.84 14.02 3.56
N PHE A 6 -1.48 13.01 4.17
CA PHE A 6 -0.91 11.71 4.50
C PHE A 6 -1.40 10.59 3.56
N CYS A 7 -0.53 9.65 3.21
CA CYS A 7 -0.88 8.36 2.62
C CYS A 7 -0.04 7.25 3.26
N SER A 8 -0.65 6.17 3.77
CA SER A 8 0.10 4.97 4.16
C SER A 8 -0.49 3.72 3.51
N LYS A 9 0.37 2.98 2.78
CA LYS A 9 0.25 1.52 2.64
C LYS A 9 0.94 0.86 3.83
N LEU A 10 0.30 -0.17 4.40
CA LEU A 10 0.91 -1.05 5.41
C LEU A 10 1.28 -2.36 4.69
N ILE A 11 2.55 -2.54 4.35
CA ILE A 11 3.09 -3.84 3.94
C ILE A 11 4.23 -4.22 4.89
N ALA A 12 3.98 -5.26 5.71
CA ALA A 12 4.95 -5.80 6.65
C ALA A 12 6.04 -6.61 5.91
N TYR A 13 7.32 -6.26 6.09
CA TYR A 13 8.44 -7.19 5.89
C TYR A 13 9.75 -6.72 6.56
N SER A 14 10.48 -7.68 7.13
CA SER A 14 11.86 -7.61 7.60
C SER A 14 12.80 -8.23 6.55
N LYS A 15 13.65 -7.42 5.90
CA LYS A 15 14.72 -7.92 5.02
C LYS A 15 16.04 -7.95 5.81
N GLN A 16 16.68 -9.12 5.88
CA GLN A 16 18.08 -9.21 6.33
C GLN A 16 19.04 -8.75 5.21
N PRO A 17 20.29 -8.33 5.55
CA PRO A 17 21.13 -7.49 4.68
C PRO A 17 21.81 -8.18 3.49
N ASN A 18 21.62 -9.49 3.26
CA ASN A 18 22.41 -10.23 2.28
C ASN A 18 21.57 -10.74 1.12
N GLU A 19 21.33 -9.89 0.13
CA GLU A 19 20.87 -10.33 -1.20
C GLU A 19 21.05 -9.18 -2.20
N LYS A 20 22.25 -9.07 -2.77
CA LYS A 20 22.59 -8.03 -3.76
C LYS A 20 22.09 -8.34 -5.16
N GLU A 21 21.72 -9.59 -5.46
CA GLU A 21 21.29 -10.02 -6.80
C GLU A 21 19.78 -9.93 -7.04
N THR A 22 18.94 -9.73 -6.01
CA THR A 22 17.47 -9.83 -6.10
C THR A 22 16.70 -8.50 -6.17
N SER A 23 17.35 -7.33 -6.19
CA SER A 23 16.60 -6.05 -6.11
C SER A 23 16.09 -5.53 -7.46
N GLU A 24 16.86 -5.71 -8.53
CA GLU A 24 16.53 -5.17 -9.86
C GLU A 24 15.47 -6.01 -10.57
N GLU A 25 15.59 -7.34 -10.52
CA GLU A 25 14.60 -8.27 -11.09
C GLU A 25 13.24 -8.13 -10.40
N ASN A 26 13.24 -7.99 -9.07
CA ASN A 26 12.03 -7.72 -8.29
C ASN A 26 11.41 -6.37 -8.66
N PHE A 27 12.22 -5.36 -8.98
CA PHE A 27 11.71 -4.07 -9.45
C PHE A 27 11.15 -4.18 -10.87
N ALA A 28 11.87 -4.82 -11.79
CA ALA A 28 11.39 -5.06 -13.15
C ALA A 28 10.06 -5.83 -13.16
N ALA A 29 9.96 -6.91 -12.37
CA ALA A 29 8.74 -7.69 -12.24
C ALA A 29 7.56 -6.91 -11.66
N LEU A 30 7.81 -6.03 -10.68
CA LEU A 30 6.80 -5.12 -10.16
C LEU A 30 6.30 -4.15 -11.24
N ILE A 31 7.22 -3.59 -12.03
CA ILE A 31 6.88 -2.67 -13.12
C ILE A 31 6.09 -3.39 -14.22
N GLU A 32 6.49 -4.60 -14.61
CA GLU A 32 5.73 -5.40 -15.58
C GLU A 32 4.34 -5.74 -15.04
N PHE A 33 4.23 -6.18 -13.79
CA PHE A 33 2.94 -6.43 -13.16
C PHE A 33 2.05 -5.17 -13.13
N TYR A 34 2.63 -3.99 -12.88
CA TYR A 34 1.91 -2.71 -12.91
C TYR A 34 1.37 -2.34 -14.30
N LYS A 35 2.03 -2.78 -15.38
CA LYS A 35 1.59 -2.53 -16.76
C LYS A 35 0.42 -3.42 -17.17
N VAL A 36 0.45 -4.69 -16.74
CA VAL A 36 -0.49 -5.72 -17.21
C VAL A 36 -1.66 -5.94 -16.26
N SER A 37 -1.53 -5.57 -14.99
CA SER A 37 -2.59 -5.72 -13.97
C SER A 37 -3.06 -4.37 -13.46
N PRO A 38 -4.39 -4.15 -13.32
CA PRO A 38 -4.92 -2.92 -12.74
C PRO A 38 -4.67 -2.83 -11.24
N PHE A 39 -4.24 -3.89 -10.56
CA PHE A 39 -4.24 -4.01 -9.10
C PHE A 39 -3.59 -2.83 -8.36
N TYR A 40 -2.31 -2.56 -8.60
CA TYR A 40 -1.61 -1.47 -7.92
C TYR A 40 -2.00 -0.09 -8.45
N ARG A 41 -2.30 0.00 -9.76
CA ARG A 41 -2.72 1.24 -10.41
C ARG A 41 -4.06 1.72 -9.86
N PHE A 42 -5.01 0.80 -9.68
CA PHE A 42 -6.29 1.03 -9.02
C PHE A 42 -6.07 1.61 -7.62
N ALA A 43 -5.28 0.92 -6.78
CA ALA A 43 -5.00 1.38 -5.43
C ALA A 43 -4.37 2.79 -5.41
N HIS A 44 -3.38 3.07 -6.26
CA HIS A 44 -2.75 4.39 -6.32
C HIS A 44 -3.73 5.48 -6.80
N LEU A 45 -4.50 5.23 -7.85
CA LEU A 45 -5.44 6.22 -8.39
C LEU A 45 -6.59 6.51 -7.41
N THR A 46 -7.15 5.48 -6.77
CA THR A 46 -8.15 5.63 -5.71
C THR A 46 -7.61 6.43 -4.53
N SER A 47 -6.33 6.24 -4.17
CA SER A 47 -5.70 6.95 -3.05
C SER A 47 -5.35 8.39 -3.39
N ASN A 48 -4.98 8.67 -4.65
CA ASN A 48 -4.61 10.00 -5.10
C ASN A 48 -5.81 10.94 -5.28
N LYS A 49 -6.99 10.41 -5.59
CA LYS A 49 -8.21 11.22 -5.76
C LYS A 49 -8.60 12.05 -4.52
N PRO A 50 -8.74 11.47 -3.31
CA PRO A 50 -9.04 12.26 -2.12
C PRO A 50 -7.95 13.30 -1.81
N ILE A 51 -6.68 13.01 -2.14
CA ILE A 51 -5.58 13.99 -2.05
C ILE A 51 -5.83 15.17 -2.99
N ILE A 52 -6.13 14.89 -4.26
CA ILE A 52 -6.39 15.91 -5.28
C ILE A 52 -7.63 16.75 -4.92
N GLU A 53 -8.70 16.12 -4.42
CA GLU A 53 -9.92 16.79 -3.95
C GLU A 53 -9.65 17.70 -2.75
N ALA A 54 -8.96 17.20 -1.73
CA ALA A 54 -8.56 18.01 -0.57
C ALA A 54 -7.57 19.14 -0.93
N PHE A 55 -6.83 18.99 -2.04
CA PHE A 55 -5.88 19.96 -2.54
C PHE A 55 -6.52 21.04 -3.47
N GLN A 56 -7.81 20.96 -3.77
CA GLN A 56 -8.46 21.95 -4.64
C GLN A 56 -8.33 23.38 -4.06
N GLY A 57 -7.96 24.34 -4.91
CA GLY A 57 -7.76 25.75 -4.51
C GLY A 57 -6.42 26.04 -3.80
N HIS A 58 -5.54 25.05 -3.66
CA HIS A 58 -4.20 25.22 -3.08
C HIS A 58 -3.10 25.15 -4.15
N ILE A 59 -1.97 25.83 -3.89
CA ILE A 59 -0.81 25.92 -4.81
C ILE A 59 0.46 25.23 -4.30
N ARG A 60 0.42 24.72 -3.06
CA ARG A 60 1.52 24.06 -2.36
C ARG A 60 1.03 22.77 -1.72
N LEU A 61 1.45 21.63 -2.27
CA LEU A 61 1.15 20.32 -1.74
C LEU A 61 2.39 19.77 -1.03
N HIS A 62 2.24 19.37 0.24
CA HIS A 62 3.23 18.56 0.92
C HIS A 62 2.63 17.20 1.26
N VAL A 63 3.17 16.16 0.66
CA VAL A 63 2.83 14.78 0.95
C VAL A 63 3.81 14.23 1.98
N ILE A 64 3.28 13.57 3.01
CA ILE A 64 4.08 12.77 3.93
C ILE A 64 3.71 11.31 3.72
N ASP A 65 4.69 10.54 3.27
CA ASP A 65 4.57 9.10 3.01
C ASP A 65 5.39 8.32 4.02
N PHE A 66 4.75 7.39 4.71
CA PHE A 66 5.40 6.55 5.72
C PHE A 66 5.77 5.15 5.23
N ASP A 67 5.48 4.85 3.96
CA ASP A 67 5.92 3.63 3.27
C ASP A 67 6.06 3.88 1.77
N ILE A 68 7.09 4.65 1.40
CA ILE A 68 7.31 5.00 -0.03
C ILE A 68 7.47 3.78 -0.93
N SER A 69 7.88 2.63 -0.38
CA SER A 69 8.12 1.40 -1.12
C SER A 69 9.04 1.61 -2.35
N ARG A 70 8.47 1.90 -3.53
CA ARG A 70 9.16 2.20 -4.79
C ARG A 70 8.80 3.57 -5.40
N GLY A 71 7.93 4.34 -4.77
CA GLY A 71 7.55 5.70 -5.21
C GLY A 71 6.61 5.77 -6.43
N ILE A 72 6.15 4.64 -6.96
CA ILE A 72 5.29 4.57 -8.18
C ILE A 72 3.96 5.32 -7.98
N GLN A 73 3.43 5.38 -6.77
CA GLN A 73 2.22 6.15 -6.50
C GLN A 73 2.41 7.64 -6.84
N TRP A 74 3.56 8.21 -6.49
CA TRP A 74 3.80 9.65 -6.57
C TRP A 74 4.03 10.12 -7.99
N SER A 75 4.60 9.29 -8.87
CA SER A 75 4.68 9.62 -10.29
C SER A 75 3.29 9.81 -10.90
N SER A 76 2.34 8.93 -10.56
CA SER A 76 0.95 9.07 -11.04
C SER A 76 0.25 10.33 -10.50
N LEU A 77 0.50 10.70 -9.23
CA LEU A 77 -0.05 11.93 -8.64
C LEU A 77 0.55 13.17 -9.32
N ILE A 78 1.86 13.22 -9.48
CA ILE A 78 2.57 14.33 -10.12
C ILE A 78 2.07 14.52 -11.56
N GLN A 79 1.89 13.42 -12.30
CA GLN A 79 1.30 13.47 -13.63
C GLN A 79 -0.09 14.12 -13.62
N SER A 80 -1.00 13.66 -12.77
CA SER A 80 -2.35 14.25 -12.67
C SER A 80 -2.35 15.71 -12.24
N LEU A 81 -1.40 16.14 -11.40
CA LEU A 81 -1.27 17.53 -10.98
C LEU A 81 -0.65 18.42 -12.07
N SER A 82 0.21 17.87 -12.92
CA SER A 82 0.86 18.60 -14.03
C SER A 82 -0.10 19.00 -15.14
N GLU A 83 -1.24 18.30 -15.26
CA GLU A 83 -2.29 18.58 -16.25
C GLU A 83 -3.20 19.76 -15.84
N ARG A 84 -3.03 20.28 -14.61
CA ARG A 84 -3.80 21.42 -14.11
C ARG A 84 -3.30 22.73 -14.70
N LYS A 85 -4.22 23.67 -14.95
CA LYS A 85 -3.90 25.03 -15.40
C LYS A 85 -3.04 25.80 -14.38
N ASP A 86 -3.24 25.52 -13.09
CA ASP A 86 -2.53 26.07 -11.94
C ASP A 86 -1.52 25.05 -11.39
N VAL A 87 -0.43 24.80 -12.12
CA VAL A 87 0.56 23.77 -11.74
C VAL A 87 1.10 24.04 -10.33
N PRO A 88 0.89 23.13 -9.37
CA PRO A 88 1.27 23.35 -7.98
C PRO A 88 2.74 23.03 -7.73
N THR A 89 3.28 23.59 -6.65
CA THR A 89 4.54 23.11 -6.06
C THR A 89 4.26 21.88 -5.20
N VAL A 90 5.04 20.81 -5.39
CA VAL A 90 4.87 19.53 -4.69
C VAL A 90 6.15 19.20 -3.95
N SER A 91 6.06 18.95 -2.64
CA SER A 91 7.13 18.37 -1.83
C SER A 91 6.66 17.03 -1.25
N ILE A 92 7.57 16.05 -1.17
CA ILE A 92 7.27 14.72 -0.63
C ILE A 92 8.32 14.40 0.43
N SER A 93 7.88 14.19 1.67
CA SER A 93 8.72 13.68 2.76
C SER A 93 8.43 12.21 2.96
N VAL A 94 9.48 11.41 3.05
CA VAL A 94 9.37 9.94 3.02
C VAL A 94 10.01 9.36 4.27
N PHE A 95 9.30 8.46 4.93
CA PHE A 95 9.82 7.70 6.06
C PHE A 95 9.96 6.22 5.64
N GLY A 96 11.06 5.60 6.06
CA GLY A 96 11.35 4.20 5.75
C GLY A 96 10.46 3.21 6.49
N ARG A 97 10.59 1.91 6.14
CA ARG A 97 9.81 0.74 6.60
C ARG A 97 9.77 0.45 8.12
N GLU A 98 10.20 1.38 8.97
CA GLU A 98 10.21 1.22 10.43
C GLU A 98 8.81 1.24 11.07
N MET A 99 7.75 1.52 10.32
CA MET A 99 6.36 1.41 10.81
C MET A 99 5.92 -0.02 11.08
N ASN A 100 6.60 -1.02 10.51
CA ASN A 100 6.22 -2.44 10.57
C ASN A 100 6.50 -3.12 11.92
N VAL A 101 7.14 -2.42 12.87
CA VAL A 101 7.55 -2.97 14.18
C VAL A 101 6.79 -2.33 15.34
N LEU A 102 5.80 -1.47 15.07
CA LEU A 102 5.07 -0.78 16.12
C LEU A 102 3.96 -1.65 16.69
N ASN A 103 4.01 -1.88 18.00
CA ASN A 103 2.87 -2.38 18.77
C ASN A 103 1.73 -1.33 18.82
N THR A 104 0.60 -1.69 19.44
CA THR A 104 -0.58 -0.81 19.63
C THR A 104 -0.23 0.55 20.23
N THR A 105 0.69 0.59 21.19
CA THR A 105 1.15 1.84 21.80
C THR A 105 1.92 2.72 20.80
N GLY A 106 2.76 2.10 19.95
CA GLY A 106 3.51 2.78 18.91
C GLY A 106 2.61 3.40 17.83
N ILE A 107 1.59 2.67 17.37
CA ILE A 107 0.61 3.18 16.40
C ILE A 107 -0.15 4.38 16.98
N ARG A 108 -0.66 4.26 18.21
CA ARG A 108 -1.40 5.35 18.87
C ARG A 108 -0.55 6.60 19.04
N LYS A 109 0.73 6.46 19.41
CA LYS A 109 1.65 7.60 19.51
C LYS A 109 1.82 8.28 18.16
N ARG A 110 2.07 7.51 17.09
CA ARG A 110 2.21 8.05 15.73
C ARG A 110 0.95 8.74 15.25
N LEU A 111 -0.25 8.19 15.51
CA LEU A 111 -1.49 8.84 15.12
C LEU A 111 -1.66 10.21 15.78
N ARG A 112 -1.27 10.36 17.05
CA ARG A 112 -1.19 11.69 17.70
C ARG A 112 -0.14 12.60 17.10
N ASP A 113 1.04 12.06 16.78
CA ASP A 113 2.08 12.84 16.10
C ASP A 113 1.57 13.35 14.74
N ILE A 114 0.86 12.52 13.98
CA ILE A 114 0.22 12.90 12.70
C ILE A 114 -0.88 13.94 12.92
N GLU A 115 -1.75 13.75 13.90
CA GLU A 115 -2.81 14.71 14.23
C GLU A 115 -2.22 16.08 14.60
N SER A 116 -1.08 16.11 15.31
CA SER A 116 -0.37 17.34 15.65
C SER A 116 0.17 18.12 14.45
N LEU A 117 0.35 17.46 13.29
CA LEU A 117 0.72 18.11 12.03
C LEU A 117 -0.47 18.84 11.38
N ASN A 118 -1.68 18.64 11.90
CA ASN A 118 -2.93 19.21 11.39
C ASN A 118 -3.13 18.96 9.88
N PRO A 119 -3.14 17.68 9.43
CA PRO A 119 -3.22 17.36 8.02
C PRO A 119 -4.60 17.68 7.43
N ALA A 120 -4.62 18.07 6.16
CA ALA A 120 -5.88 18.35 5.46
C ALA A 120 -6.69 17.07 5.17
N ILE A 121 -5.97 15.98 4.88
CA ILE A 121 -6.56 14.65 4.72
C ILE A 121 -5.53 13.59 5.05
N VAL A 122 -6.01 12.46 5.57
CA VAL A 122 -5.24 11.26 5.86
C VAL A 122 -5.83 10.11 5.05
N VAL A 123 -5.04 9.56 4.13
CA VAL A 123 -5.42 8.43 3.29
C VAL A 123 -4.74 7.17 3.82
N VAL A 124 -5.55 6.19 4.21
CA VAL A 124 -5.05 4.88 4.64
C VAL A 124 -5.43 3.87 3.60
N VAL A 125 -4.42 3.26 2.98
CA VAL A 125 -4.59 2.24 1.94
C VAL A 125 -4.11 0.95 2.53
N LYS A 126 -4.99 -0.02 2.62
CA LYS A 126 -4.62 -1.32 3.15
C LYS A 126 -4.75 -2.34 2.04
N HIS A 127 -3.70 -3.14 1.88
CA HIS A 127 -3.88 -4.37 1.14
C HIS A 127 -4.82 -5.22 1.98
N GLU A 128 -5.97 -5.59 1.42
CA GLU A 128 -6.81 -6.65 1.98
C GLU A 128 -6.06 -7.96 1.76
N ALA A 129 -4.97 -8.14 2.50
CA ALA A 129 -4.31 -9.41 2.59
C ALA A 129 -5.27 -10.31 3.36
N ILE A 130 -5.81 -11.29 2.65
CA ILE A 130 -5.68 -12.70 3.00
C ILE A 130 -5.63 -12.91 4.53
N HIS A 131 -6.77 -13.29 5.07
CA HIS A 131 -7.11 -13.29 6.50
C HIS A 131 -6.03 -13.87 7.41
N SER A 132 -5.23 -13.01 8.05
CA SER A 132 -4.47 -13.29 9.29
C SER A 132 -4.44 -14.77 9.73
N PRO A 133 -3.64 -15.60 9.05
CA PRO A 133 -3.77 -17.03 9.19
C PRO A 133 -3.26 -17.46 10.56
N VAL A 134 -4.15 -18.02 11.37
CA VAL A 134 -3.87 -18.45 12.75
C VAL A 134 -2.85 -19.59 12.79
N THR A 135 -2.68 -20.29 11.67
CA THR A 135 -1.74 -21.40 11.50
C THR A 135 -0.95 -21.27 10.21
N PHE A 136 0.22 -21.91 10.16
CA PHE A 136 0.97 -22.09 8.92
C PHE A 136 0.07 -22.65 7.80
N SER A 137 -0.74 -23.67 8.10
CA SER A 137 -1.61 -24.31 7.12
C SER A 137 -2.64 -23.35 6.54
N SER A 138 -3.29 -22.54 7.38
CA SER A 138 -4.23 -21.53 6.89
C SER A 138 -3.50 -20.54 5.99
N GLY A 139 -2.32 -20.05 6.38
CA GLY A 139 -1.61 -19.00 5.66
C GLY A 139 -0.98 -19.45 4.36
N PHE A 140 -0.55 -20.70 4.34
CA PHE A 140 -0.13 -21.38 3.13
C PHE A 140 -1.30 -21.46 2.13
N MET A 141 -2.45 -22.02 2.54
CA MET A 141 -3.62 -22.17 1.67
C MET A 141 -4.09 -20.83 1.12
N GLU A 142 -4.14 -19.84 1.98
CA GLU A 142 -4.53 -18.48 1.68
C GLU A 142 -3.59 -17.78 0.69
N SER A 143 -2.27 -17.95 0.87
CA SER A 143 -1.26 -17.48 -0.09
C SER A 143 -1.43 -18.16 -1.44
N VAL A 144 -1.71 -19.46 -1.46
CA VAL A 144 -1.98 -20.23 -2.68
C VAL A 144 -3.22 -19.69 -3.39
N TYR A 145 -4.34 -19.48 -2.70
CA TYR A 145 -5.57 -18.95 -3.30
C TYR A 145 -5.37 -17.56 -3.90
N TYR A 146 -4.68 -16.66 -3.19
CA TYR A 146 -4.36 -15.34 -3.71
C TYR A 146 -3.46 -15.39 -4.93
N CYS A 147 -2.43 -16.24 -4.91
CA CYS A 147 -1.52 -16.37 -6.04
C CYS A 147 -2.20 -17.03 -7.25
N ALA A 148 -3.08 -18.00 -7.02
CA ALA A 148 -3.91 -18.58 -8.08
C ALA A 148 -4.77 -17.49 -8.74
N ALA A 149 -5.50 -16.69 -7.95
CA ALA A 149 -6.29 -15.59 -8.49
C ALA A 149 -5.45 -14.56 -9.28
N LEU A 150 -4.24 -14.24 -8.80
CA LEU A 150 -3.31 -13.39 -9.54
C LEU A 150 -2.85 -14.03 -10.85
N ILE A 151 -2.46 -15.31 -10.82
CA ILE A 151 -2.01 -16.04 -12.01
C ILE A 151 -3.17 -16.15 -13.02
N ASP A 152 -4.36 -16.56 -12.58
CA ASP A 152 -5.55 -16.65 -13.43
C ASP A 152 -5.87 -15.30 -14.07
N SER A 153 -5.72 -14.18 -13.34
CA SER A 153 -5.87 -12.85 -13.91
C SER A 153 -4.81 -12.53 -14.97
N LEU A 154 -3.57 -13.02 -14.81
CA LEU A 154 -2.52 -12.82 -15.81
C LEU A 154 -2.74 -13.68 -17.05
N ASP A 155 -3.35 -14.85 -16.92
CA ASP A 155 -3.64 -15.77 -18.02
C ASP A 155 -4.62 -15.16 -19.03
N GLU A 156 -5.48 -14.24 -18.58
CA GLU A 156 -6.38 -13.48 -19.45
C GLU A 156 -5.63 -12.42 -20.29
N PHE A 157 -4.52 -11.88 -19.78
CA PHE A 157 -3.80 -10.76 -20.42
C PHE A 157 -2.46 -11.14 -21.06
N LEU A 158 -1.88 -12.30 -20.73
CA LEU A 158 -0.54 -12.69 -21.16
C LEU A 158 -0.45 -14.14 -21.67
N PRO A 159 0.17 -14.38 -22.85
CA PRO A 159 0.44 -15.73 -23.34
C PRO A 159 1.30 -16.55 -22.37
N LEU A 160 1.09 -17.88 -22.36
CA LEU A 160 1.82 -18.84 -21.50
C LEU A 160 3.35 -18.77 -21.63
N GLN A 161 3.86 -18.40 -22.81
CA GLN A 161 5.30 -18.35 -23.11
C GLN A 161 5.89 -16.94 -23.02
N SER A 162 5.16 -15.96 -22.49
CA SER A 162 5.66 -14.58 -22.42
C SER A 162 6.76 -14.43 -21.35
N ALA A 163 7.82 -13.71 -21.70
CA ALA A 163 8.92 -13.44 -20.79
C ALA A 163 8.45 -12.57 -19.61
N GLU A 164 7.48 -11.69 -19.86
CA GLU A 164 6.83 -10.84 -18.87
C GLU A 164 6.09 -11.69 -17.83
N ARG A 165 5.30 -12.68 -18.27
CA ARG A 165 4.59 -13.61 -17.36
C ARG A 165 5.57 -14.37 -16.48
N MET A 166 6.65 -14.89 -17.07
CA MET A 166 7.70 -15.61 -16.33
C MET A 166 8.39 -14.70 -15.30
N THR A 167 8.67 -13.45 -15.67
CA THR A 167 9.29 -12.45 -14.80
C THR A 167 8.39 -12.09 -13.62
N ILE A 168 7.10 -11.81 -13.90
CA ILE A 168 6.09 -11.51 -12.87
C ILE A 168 5.90 -12.72 -11.94
N GLY A 169 5.72 -13.92 -12.50
CA GLY A 169 5.50 -15.13 -11.73
C GLY A 169 6.66 -15.43 -10.79
N ARG A 170 7.90 -15.33 -11.29
CA ARG A 170 9.10 -15.69 -10.52
C ARG A 170 9.48 -14.65 -9.47
N PHE A 171 9.50 -13.37 -9.83
CA PHE A 171 10.10 -12.31 -9.02
C PHE A 171 9.08 -11.40 -8.34
N HIS A 172 7.82 -11.39 -8.78
CA HIS A 172 6.75 -10.68 -8.06
C HIS A 172 5.92 -11.64 -7.22
N ILE A 173 5.22 -12.59 -7.86
CA ILE A 173 4.33 -13.53 -7.16
C ILE A 173 5.14 -14.47 -6.27
N GLY A 174 6.24 -15.03 -6.78
CA GLY A 174 7.13 -15.90 -6.03
C GLY A 174 7.69 -15.25 -4.76
N GLU A 175 8.01 -13.96 -4.81
CA GLU A 175 8.48 -13.22 -3.62
C GLU A 175 7.35 -12.97 -2.62
N GLN A 176 6.12 -12.68 -3.08
CA GLN A 176 4.95 -12.57 -2.19
C GLN A 176 4.68 -13.90 -1.46
N ILE A 177 4.76 -15.02 -2.18
CA ILE A 177 4.62 -16.37 -1.61
C ILE A 177 5.68 -16.60 -0.54
N LYS A 178 6.96 -16.37 -0.85
CA LYS A 178 8.06 -16.53 0.11
C LYS A 178 7.85 -15.64 1.35
N ASN A 179 7.42 -14.40 1.17
CA ASN A 179 7.22 -13.46 2.28
C ASN A 179 6.00 -13.82 3.15
N ASN A 180 4.94 -14.39 2.57
CA ASN A 180 3.74 -14.78 3.31
C ASN A 180 3.88 -16.13 4.03
N ILE A 181 4.65 -17.07 3.48
CA ILE A 181 4.84 -18.42 4.03
C ILE A 181 5.97 -18.46 5.07
N ARG A 182 6.83 -17.43 5.12
CA ARG A 182 7.95 -17.38 6.05
C ARG A 182 7.45 -17.49 7.49
N ASP A 183 7.71 -18.65 8.09
CA ASP A 183 7.59 -18.85 9.52
C ASP A 183 8.78 -18.12 10.15
N ASP A 184 8.53 -16.92 10.69
CA ASP A 184 9.45 -16.27 11.62
C ASP A 184 9.48 -17.16 12.87
N GLY A 185 10.23 -18.27 12.81
CA GLY A 185 10.49 -19.13 13.96
C GLY A 185 10.99 -18.26 15.11
N ASP A 186 10.39 -18.45 16.28
CA ASP A 186 10.52 -17.65 17.52
C ASP A 186 9.69 -16.36 17.66
N ASP A 187 8.74 -16.04 16.78
CA ASP A 187 7.77 -14.96 17.09
C ASP A 187 6.81 -15.43 18.20
N ASP A 188 6.92 -14.78 19.38
CA ASP A 188 6.02 -14.96 20.52
C ASP A 188 4.55 -14.92 20.07
N MET A 189 3.73 -15.84 20.58
CA MET A 189 2.30 -15.94 20.29
C MET A 189 1.58 -14.58 20.48
N MET A 190 2.06 -13.76 21.42
CA MET A 190 1.58 -12.39 21.63
C MET A 190 1.90 -11.43 20.47
N VAL A 191 3.09 -11.52 19.88
CA VAL A 191 3.50 -10.72 18.71
C VAL A 191 2.68 -11.14 17.49
N ARG A 192 2.41 -12.44 17.32
CA ARG A 192 1.50 -12.94 16.27
C ARG A 192 0.08 -12.39 16.44
N ARG A 193 -0.52 -12.51 17.64
CA ARG A 193 -1.84 -11.93 17.96
C ARG A 193 -1.90 -10.42 17.78
N LEU A 194 -0.86 -9.70 18.18
CA LEU A 194 -0.78 -8.26 17.96
C LEU A 194 -0.79 -7.96 16.46
N ARG A 195 0.06 -8.60 15.65
CA ARG A 195 0.06 -8.46 14.18
C ARG A 195 -1.29 -8.81 13.56
N GLU A 196 -1.99 -9.84 14.04
CA GLU A 196 -3.34 -10.22 13.61
C GLU A 196 -4.38 -9.14 13.96
N THR A 197 -4.27 -8.55 15.15
CA THR A 197 -5.16 -7.50 15.66
C THR A 197 -4.95 -6.18 14.90
N HIS A 198 -3.71 -5.88 14.51
CA HIS A 198 -3.33 -4.75 13.65
C HIS A 198 -3.86 -4.85 12.21
N ARG A 199 -4.49 -5.97 11.82
CA ARG A 199 -4.89 -6.25 10.44
C ARG A 199 -6.40 -6.37 10.23
N LYS A 200 -7.25 -5.96 11.16
CA LYS A 200 -8.70 -5.77 10.90
C LYS A 200 -9.00 -4.31 10.57
N TRP A 201 -9.86 -4.05 9.58
CA TRP A 201 -10.20 -2.68 9.18
C TRP A 201 -10.92 -1.93 10.30
N GLU A 202 -11.78 -2.65 11.02
CA GLU A 202 -12.56 -2.17 12.17
C GLU A 202 -11.65 -1.59 13.27
N MET A 203 -10.52 -2.25 13.53
CA MET A 203 -9.53 -1.80 14.52
C MET A 203 -8.77 -0.56 14.04
N TRP A 204 -8.42 -0.48 12.76
CA TRP A 204 -7.82 0.74 12.19
C TRP A 204 -8.78 1.91 12.25
N LYS A 205 -10.05 1.67 11.93
CA LYS A 205 -11.10 2.68 12.07
C LYS A 205 -11.19 3.16 13.51
N GLU A 206 -11.26 2.26 14.48
CA GLU A 206 -11.29 2.59 15.91
C GLU A 206 -10.05 3.40 16.33
N TRP A 207 -8.85 3.01 15.91
CA TRP A 207 -7.63 3.75 16.25
C TRP A 207 -7.56 5.13 15.62
N MET A 208 -8.04 5.27 14.38
CA MET A 208 -8.15 6.56 13.71
C MET A 208 -9.13 7.47 14.48
N GLU A 209 -10.29 6.94 14.88
CA GLU A 209 -11.27 7.67 15.69
C GLU A 209 -10.72 8.08 17.06
N ILE A 210 -10.04 7.18 17.77
CA ILE A 210 -9.35 7.47 19.04
C ILE A 210 -8.24 8.51 18.83
N GLY A 211 -7.60 8.52 17.66
CA GLY A 211 -6.58 9.48 17.27
C GLY A 211 -7.11 10.85 16.83
N GLY A 212 -8.42 11.08 16.90
CA GLY A 212 -9.05 12.36 16.54
C GLY A 212 -9.44 12.48 15.06
N PHE A 213 -9.30 11.43 14.26
CA PHE A 213 -9.65 11.44 12.85
C PHE A 213 -11.10 11.01 12.63
N THR A 214 -11.77 11.61 11.64
CA THR A 214 -13.11 11.21 11.21
C THR A 214 -13.06 10.59 9.81
N GLN A 215 -13.78 9.48 9.62
CA GLN A 215 -13.87 8.84 8.31
C GLN A 215 -14.64 9.72 7.32
N ILE A 216 -14.06 9.89 6.12
CA ILE A 216 -14.71 10.56 5.00
C ILE A 216 -14.96 9.51 3.91
N GLY A 217 -16.20 9.43 3.42
CA GLY A 217 -16.54 8.55 2.29
C GLY A 217 -15.92 9.06 0.99
N LEU A 218 -15.54 8.16 0.09
CA LEU A 218 -15.08 8.54 -1.24
C LEU A 218 -16.20 9.24 -2.01
N SER A 219 -15.84 10.27 -2.79
CA SER A 219 -16.81 11.00 -3.61
C SER A 219 -17.43 10.08 -4.66
N SER A 220 -18.67 10.37 -5.09
CA SER A 220 -19.33 9.61 -6.18
C SER A 220 -18.52 9.64 -7.49
N ARG A 221 -17.79 10.75 -7.73
CA ARG A 221 -16.86 10.88 -8.85
C ARG A 221 -15.67 9.93 -8.72
N CYS A 222 -15.16 9.74 -7.49
CA CYS A 222 -14.10 8.78 -7.20
C CYS A 222 -14.53 7.36 -7.58
N VAL A 223 -15.69 6.93 -7.07
CA VAL A 223 -16.25 5.59 -7.28
C VAL A 223 -16.62 5.34 -8.75
N ASN A 224 -17.18 6.32 -9.45
CA ASN A 224 -17.57 6.14 -10.85
C ASN A 224 -16.37 6.03 -11.80
N GLN A 225 -15.31 6.79 -11.55
CA GLN A 225 -14.09 6.71 -12.36
C GLN A 225 -13.28 5.44 -12.05
N GLU A 226 -13.49 4.81 -10.90
CA GLU A 226 -12.92 3.49 -10.56
C GLU A 226 -13.57 2.35 -11.37
N LYS A 227 -14.88 2.42 -11.60
CA LYS A 227 -15.59 1.45 -12.46
C LYS A 227 -15.17 1.48 -13.93
N LEU A 228 -14.43 2.51 -14.36
CA LEU A 228 -13.89 2.64 -15.72
C LEU A 228 -12.47 2.06 -15.84
N LEU A 229 -11.83 1.71 -14.72
CA LEU A 229 -10.46 1.16 -14.66
C LEU A 229 -10.44 -0.37 -14.51
N LEU A 230 -11.62 -0.99 -14.37
CA LEU A 230 -11.89 -2.42 -14.29
C LEU A 230 -12.77 -2.79 -15.49
#